data_AF-A0A3M1L8N3-F1
#
_entry.id   AF-A0A3M1L8N3-F1
#
_cell.length_a   1.000
_cell.length_b   1.000
_cell.length_c   1.000
_cell.angle_alpha   90.00
_cell.angle_beta   90.00
_cell.angle_gamma   90.00
#
_symmetry.space_group_name_H-M   'P 1'
#
loop_
_entity.id
_entity.type
_entity.pdbx_description
1 polymer ?
#
loop_
_entity_poly.entity_id
_entity_poly.type
_entity_poly.pdbx_seq_one_letter_code
_entity_poly.pdbx_strand_id
1 'polypeptide(L)' 'MMHIRCQRCGWSFTLSQEAVAAALEEVEAQKARHYSLECPHCRKVIKVPVQELRRHRPLSPQPESPPETQDSQE' A
#
# COMPACT_ATOMS: atom_id res chain seq x y z
N MET A 1 -9.25 -4.00 -1.92
CA MET A 1 -8.87 -2.86 -1.06
C MET A 1 -8.41 -3.40 0.30
N MET A 2 -7.30 -2.92 0.85
CA MET A 2 -6.70 -3.40 2.12
C MET A 2 -6.68 -2.27 3.14
N HIS A 3 -7.24 -2.47 4.34
CA HIS A 3 -7.21 -1.44 5.38
C HIS A 3 -5.91 -1.52 6.20
N ILE A 4 -5.16 -0.42 6.23
CA ILE A 4 -3.93 -0.28 7.02
C ILE A 4 -4.20 0.68 8.17
N ARG A 5 -3.78 0.28 9.37
CA ARG A 5 -3.79 1.14 10.56
C ARG A 5 -2.36 1.45 10.98
N CYS A 6 -2.07 2.72 11.19
CA CYS A 6 -0.80 3.13 11.77
C CYS A 6 -0.80 2.84 13.28
N GLN A 7 0.10 1.97 13.73
CA GLN A 7 0.28 1.65 15.16
C GLN A 7 0.86 2.82 15.98
N ARG A 8 1.32 3.90 15.32
CA ARG A 8 1.93 5.06 16.00
C ARG A 8 0.94 6.20 16.24
N CYS A 9 0.21 6.64 15.21
CA CYS A 9 -0.75 7.74 15.32
C CYS A 9 -2.22 7.29 15.33
N GLY A 10 -2.50 6.02 15.03
CA GLY A 10 -3.86 5.50 14.94
C GLY A 10 -4.57 5.78 13.61
N TRP A 11 -3.94 6.53 12.69
CA TRP A 11 -4.51 6.85 11.38
C TRP A 11 -4.76 5.57 10.57
N SER A 12 -6.00 5.40 10.10
CA SER A 12 -6.40 4.30 9.22
C SER A 12 -6.59 4.81 7.80
N PHE A 13 -6.00 4.11 6.84
CA PHE A 13 -6.13 4.41 5.41
C PHE A 13 -6.26 3.12 4.64
N THR A 14 -6.75 3.22 3.41
CA THR A 14 -6.97 2.07 2.56
C THR A 14 -5.87 2.02 1.50
N LEU A 15 -5.20 0.88 1.39
CA LEU A 15 -4.32 0.57 0.27
C LEU A 15 -5.18 0.10 -0.92
N SER A 16 -5.03 0.79 -2.05
CA SER A 16 -5.62 0.40 -3.32
C SER A 16 -5.00 -0.89 -3.83
N GLN A 17 -5.71 -1.57 -4.73
CA GLN A 17 -5.27 -2.83 -5.32
C GLN A 17 -3.94 -2.69 -6.08
N GLU A 18 -3.78 -1.58 -6.80
CA GLU A 18 -2.55 -1.23 -7.51
C GLU A 18 -1.37 -1.05 -6.55
N ALA A 19 -1.58 -0.34 -5.44
CA ALA A 19 -0.58 -0.16 -4.40
C ALA A 19 -0.18 -1.50 -3.75
N VAL A 20 -1.14 -2.42 -3.57
CA VAL A 20 -0.84 -3.79 -3.07
C VAL A 20 -0.03 -4.58 -4.09
N ALA A 21 -0.33 -4.46 -5.38
CA ALA A 21 0.42 -5.13 -6.45
C ALA A 21 1.86 -4.61 -6.54
N ALA A 22 2.05 -3.29 -6.54
CA ALA A 22 3.37 -2.66 -6.51
C ALA A 22 4.17 -3.07 -5.26
N ALA A 23 3.52 -3.06 -4.08
CA ALA A 23 4.13 -3.51 -2.83
C ALA A 23 4.58 -4.98 -2.89
N LEU A 24 3.78 -5.86 -3.50
CA LEU A 24 4.15 -7.26 -3.68
C LEU A 24 5.37 -7.41 -4.59
N GLU A 25 5.36 -6.74 -5.74
CA GLU A 25 6.47 -6.81 -6.70
C GLU A 25 7.78 -6.32 -6.07
N GLU A 26 7.74 -5.23 -5.30
CA GLU A 26 8.91 -4.69 -4.61
C GLU A 26 9.45 -5.65 -3.55
N VAL A 27 8.56 -6.30 -2.78
CA VAL A 27 8.97 -7.29 -1.77
C VAL A 27 9.51 -8.56 -2.41
N GLU A 28 8.93 -9.00 -3.52
CA GLU A 28 9.40 -10.18 -4.27
C GLU A 28 10.76 -9.92 -4.93
N ALA A 29 10.95 -8.73 -5.51
CA ALA A 29 12.24 -8.29 -6.06
C ALA A 29 13.33 -8.23 -4.99
N GLN A 30 13.02 -7.70 -3.81
CA GLN A 30 13.95 -7.63 -2.68
C GLN A 30 14.07 -8.94 -1.89
N LYS A 31 13.27 -9.97 -2.21
CA LYS A 31 13.11 -11.20 -1.42
C LYS A 31 12.85 -10.94 0.06
N ALA A 32 12.18 -9.83 0.37
CA ALA A 32 11.85 -9.45 1.74
C ALA A 32 10.64 -10.24 2.24
N ARG A 33 10.47 -10.34 3.56
CA ARG A 33 9.29 -10.96 4.19
C ARG A 33 8.18 -9.95 4.52
N HIS A 34 8.52 -8.66 4.47
CA HIS A 34 7.65 -7.57 4.85
C HIS A 34 7.85 -6.40 3.88
N TYR A 35 6.75 -5.75 3.51
CA TYR A 35 6.75 -4.47 2.85
C TYR A 35 6.83 -3.35 3.88
N SER A 36 7.68 -2.37 3.65
CA SER A 36 7.79 -1.19 4.49
C SER A 36 7.14 -0.03 3.78
N LEU A 37 6.10 0.54 4.38
CA LEU A 37 5.36 1.68 3.83
C LEU A 37 5.29 2.81 4.84
N GLU A 38 5.25 4.03 4.35
CA GLU A 38 5.22 5.22 5.21
C GLU A 38 3.78 5.67 5.45
N CYS A 39 3.44 5.98 6.70
CA CYS A 39 2.15 6.55 7.03
C CYS A 39 2.04 7.97 6.44
N PRO A 40 0.99 8.30 5.67
CA PRO A 40 0.83 9.64 5.08
C PRO A 40 0.68 10.75 6.14
N HIS A 41 0.22 10.40 7.34
CA HIS A 41 0.00 11.37 8.42
C HIS A 41 1.23 11.61 9.30
N CYS A 42 1.92 10.55 9.74
CA CYS A 42 3.03 10.67 10.70
C CYS A 42 4.39 10.27 10.14
N ARG A 43 4.45 9.85 8.87
CA ARG A 43 5.64 9.34 8.15
C ARG A 43 6.33 8.19 8.88
N LYS A 44 5.62 7.49 9.76
CA LYS A 44 6.15 6.32 10.43
C LYS A 44 6.15 5.16 9.45
N VAL A 45 7.27 4.44 9.40
CA VAL A 45 7.38 3.18 8.67
C VAL A 45 6.51 2.11 9.34
N ILE A 46 5.52 1.64 8.60
CA ILE A 46 4.64 0.52 8.92
C ILE A 46 5.16 -0.70 8.16
N LYS A 47 5.33 -1.82 8.87
CA LYS A 47 5.76 -3.08 8.28
C LYS A 47 4.54 -3.97 8.04
N VAL A 48 4.23 -4.25 6.79
CA VAL A 48 3.15 -5.14 6.40
C VAL A 48 3.73 -6.48 5.96
N PRO A 49 3.31 -7.60 6.57
CA PRO A 49 3.80 -8.91 6.16
C PRO A 49 3.34 -9.27 4.75
N VAL A 50 4.24 -9.83 3.94
CA VAL A 50 3.94 -10.16 2.53
C VAL A 50 2.80 -11.18 2.42
N GLN A 51 2.62 -12.03 3.43
CA GLN A 51 1.53 -12.98 3.50
C GLN A 51 0.16 -12.30 3.54
N GLU A 52 0.07 -11.13 4.16
CA GLU A 52 -1.17 -10.35 4.24
C GLU A 52 -1.42 -9.61 2.92
N LEU A 53 -0.38 -9.04 2.31
CA LEU A 53 -0.47 -8.49 0.95
C LEU A 53 -0.94 -9.54 -0.07
N ARG A 54 -0.40 -10.77 0.01
CA ARG A 54 -0.80 -11.88 -0.85
C ARG A 54 -2.26 -12.31 -0.66
N ARG A 55 -2.77 -12.24 0.58
CA ARG A 55 -4.18 -12.54 0.88
C ARG A 55 -5.14 -11.49 0.32
N HIS A 56 -4.71 -10.22 0.30
CA HIS A 56 -5.47 -9.12 -0.26
C HIS A 56 -5.19 -8.86 -1.75
N ARG A 57 -4.38 -9.72 -2.39
CA ARG A 57 -4.12 -9.65 -3.82
C ARG A 57 -5.46 -9.84 -4.56
N PRO A 58 -5.83 -8.92 -5.47
CA PRO A 58 -7.00 -9.13 -6.29
C PRO A 58 -6.83 -10.34 -7.20
N LEU A 59 -7.87 -11.16 -7.31
CA LEU A 59 -7.87 -12.35 -8.16
C LEU A 59 -7.95 -12.02 -9.66
N SER A 60 -8.08 -10.74 -10.06
CA SER A 60 -8.11 -10.31 -11.47
C SER A 60 -7.79 -8.82 -11.61
N PRO A 61 -7.19 -8.40 -12.75
CA PRO A 61 -6.84 -7.01 -13.01
C PRO A 61 -8.09 -6.22 -13.39
N GLN A 62 -8.49 -5.27 -12.54
CA GLN A 62 -9.30 -4.14 -12.97
C GLN A 62 -8.41 -2.90 -12.82
N PRO A 63 -8.06 -2.21 -13.92
CA PRO A 63 -7.30 -0.98 -13.86
C PRO A 63 -8.24 0.12 -13.37
N GLU A 64 -8.22 0.40 -12.07
CA GLU A 64 -8.90 1.56 -11.48
C GLU A 64 -7.89 2.64 -11.14
N SER A 65 -7.47 3.31 -12.22
CA SER A 65 -7.17 4.75 -12.33
C SER A 65 -6.06 5.35 -11.43
N PRO A 66 -5.03 5.99 -12.02
CA PRO A 66 -4.00 6.70 -11.26
C PRO A 66 -4.62 7.79 -10.38
N PRO A 67 -4.03 8.10 -9.21
CA PRO A 67 -4.39 9.29 -8.46
C PRO A 67 -4.08 10.49 -9.35
N GLU A 68 -5.16 11.11 -9.84
CA GLU A 68 -5.13 12.40 -10.51
C GLU A 68 -4.33 13.35 -9.62
N THR A 69 -3.18 13.76 -10.14
CA THR A 69 -2.29 14.75 -9.58
C THR A 69 -3.11 15.97 -9.17
N GLN A 70 -3.40 16.13 -7.88
CA GLN A 70 -3.77 17.44 -7.33
C GLN A 70 -2.50 18.29 -7.23
N ASP A 71 -1.96 18.64 -8.39
CA ASP A 71 -1.06 19.76 -8.62
C ASP A 71 -1.42 20.32 -9.99
N SER A 72 -2.46 21.15 -10.02
CA SER A 72 -2.71 22.11 -11.08
C SER A 72 -3.74 23.15 -10.65
N GLN A 73 -3.22 24.38 -10.54
CA GLN A 73 -3.80 25.64 -11.05
C GLN A 73 -4.89 26.30 -10.17
N GLU A 74 -4.89 27.61 -9.87
CA GLU A 74 -4.27 28.80 -10.49
C GLU A 74 -3.79 29.84 -9.45
#